data_AF-A0A2D5JLF4-F1
#
_entry.id   AF-A0A2D5JLF4-F1
#
_cell.length_a   1.000
_cell.length_b   1.000
_cell.length_c   1.000
_cell.angle_alpha   90.00
_cell.angle_beta   90.00
_cell.angle_gamma   90.00
#
_symmetry.space_group_name_H-M   'P 1'
#
loop_
_entity.id
_entity.type
_entity.pdbx_description
1 polymer ?
#
loop_
_entity_poly.entity_id
_entity_poly.type
_entity_poly.pdbx_seq_one_letter_code
_entity_poly.pdbx_strand_id
1 'polypeptide(L)'
;MKKKSLLIKNLGMGLTFLSLAACSSDECAECHVTTEINGTEYELVELGEYCEDDLHDIEDGGYTIQDTLFLDAEGDSLPSPVIPGAANEVHCGEEHDH
;
A
#
# COMPACT_ATOMS: atom_id res chain seq x y z
N MET A 1 2.79 -4.20 -57.43
CA MET A 1 3.06 -4.09 -55.97
C MET A 1 2.63 -2.71 -55.51
N LYS A 2 1.86 -2.64 -54.41
CA LYS A 2 1.89 -1.61 -53.34
C LYS A 2 1.48 -0.15 -53.69
N LYS A 3 0.65 0.60 -52.94
CA LYS A 3 -0.34 0.41 -51.85
C LYS A 3 -1.22 1.67 -51.84
N LYS A 4 -2.44 1.52 -51.34
CA LYS A 4 -3.52 2.51 -51.22
C LYS A 4 -3.08 3.69 -50.33
N SER A 5 -3.35 4.92 -50.77
CA SER A 5 -3.32 6.12 -49.93
C SER A 5 -4.72 6.32 -49.36
N LEU A 6 -4.87 6.11 -48.05
CA LEU A 6 -6.11 6.37 -47.32
C LEU A 6 -5.78 7.43 -46.26
N LEU A 7 -6.25 8.63 -46.56
CA LEU A 7 -6.44 9.72 -45.62
C LEU A 7 -7.34 9.26 -44.47
N ILE A 8 -6.84 9.33 -43.23
CA ILE A 8 -7.69 9.29 -42.03
C ILE A 8 -7.21 10.41 -41.10
N LYS A 9 -7.87 11.56 -41.25
CA LYS A 9 -8.06 12.54 -40.18
C LYS A 9 -9.08 11.94 -39.21
N ASN A 10 -8.71 11.76 -37.95
CA ASN A 10 -9.59 11.68 -36.77
C ASN A 10 -8.64 11.80 -35.56
N LEU A 11 -8.53 12.96 -34.91
CA LEU A 11 -9.40 13.35 -33.79
C LEU A 11 -9.60 12.18 -32.81
N GLY A 12 -8.54 11.89 -32.06
CA GLY A 12 -8.59 11.03 -30.88
C GLY A 12 -8.25 11.89 -29.68
N MET A 13 -9.30 12.38 -29.03
CA MET A 13 -9.29 13.06 -27.75
C MET A 13 -8.47 12.20 -26.77
N GLY A 14 -7.28 12.68 -26.39
CA GLY A 14 -6.48 12.00 -25.38
C GLY A 14 -7.28 11.99 -24.10
N LEU A 15 -7.70 10.80 -23.65
CA LEU A 15 -8.19 10.60 -22.31
C LEU A 15 -7.07 11.00 -21.36
N THR A 16 -7.14 12.21 -20.82
CA THR A 16 -6.53 12.53 -19.55
C THR A 16 -7.19 11.63 -18.52
N PHE A 17 -6.52 10.55 -18.13
CA PHE A 17 -6.78 9.87 -16.87
C PHE A 17 -6.43 10.86 -15.76
N LEU A 18 -7.36 11.76 -15.45
CA LEU A 18 -7.36 12.44 -14.18
C LEU A 18 -7.74 11.40 -13.13
N SER A 19 -6.74 10.84 -12.47
CA SER A 19 -6.92 10.10 -11.21
C SER A 19 -7.37 11.11 -10.14
N LEU A 20 -8.64 11.49 -10.21
CA LEU A 20 -9.35 12.27 -9.20
C LEU A 20 -10.07 11.27 -8.29
N ALA A 21 -9.37 10.74 -7.28
CA ALA A 21 -9.99 10.20 -6.07
C ALA A 21 -8.91 9.93 -5.02
N ALA A 22 -8.61 10.94 -4.21
CA ALA A 22 -8.10 10.75 -2.85
C ALA A 22 -8.75 11.82 -1.94
N CYS A 23 -10.04 12.05 -2.16
CA CYS A 23 -10.88 12.96 -1.38
C CYS A 23 -12.27 12.34 -1.29
N SER A 24 -12.46 11.36 -0.41
CA SER A 24 -13.77 10.97 0.07
C SER A 24 -14.01 11.59 1.44
N SER A 25 -15.29 11.76 1.80
CA SER A 25 -15.72 12.31 3.10
C SER A 25 -15.80 11.22 4.17
N ASP A 26 -15.21 10.07 3.84
CA ASP A 26 -15.30 8.78 4.51
C ASP A 26 -13.94 8.55 5.18
N GLU A 27 -13.92 7.90 6.33
CA GLU A 27 -12.71 7.63 7.12
C GLU A 27 -11.86 6.60 6.36
N CYS A 28 -11.04 7.09 5.44
CA CYS A 28 -10.11 6.30 4.65
C CYS A 28 -8.68 6.62 5.09
N ALA A 29 -7.87 5.57 5.23
CA ALA A 29 -6.50 5.71 5.67
C ALA A 29 -5.63 4.61 5.04
N GLU A 30 -4.36 4.96 4.80
CA GLU A 30 -3.35 3.98 4.41
C GLU A 30 -2.97 3.13 5.63
N CYS A 31 -2.81 1.83 5.41
CA CYS A 31 -2.42 0.88 6.44
C CYS A 31 -1.13 0.15 6.07
N HIS A 32 -0.34 -0.15 7.10
CA HIS A 32 0.88 -0.93 6.99
C HIS A 32 1.04 -1.87 8.20
N VAL A 33 1.84 -2.92 8.01
CA VAL A 33 2.16 -3.89 9.06
C VAL A 33 3.39 -3.43 9.81
N THR A 34 3.34 -3.37 11.13
CA THR A 34 4.47 -2.99 12.00
C THR A 34 4.93 -4.15 12.87
N THR A 35 6.18 -4.09 13.30
CA THR A 35 6.73 -5.03 14.30
C THR A 35 7.63 -4.31 15.28
N GLU A 36 7.52 -4.64 16.57
CA GLU A 36 8.42 -4.11 17.58
C GLU A 36 9.66 -5.02 17.71
N ILE A 37 10.83 -4.46 17.44
CA ILE A 37 12.11 -5.13 17.67
C ILE A 37 12.96 -4.28 18.60
N ASN A 38 13.24 -4.80 19.80
CA ASN A 38 14.00 -4.10 20.85
C ASN A 38 13.39 -2.76 21.29
N GLY A 39 12.06 -2.64 21.31
CA GLY A 39 11.37 -1.38 21.68
C GLY A 39 11.43 -0.30 20.60
N THR A 40 11.73 -0.68 19.35
CA THR A 40 11.63 0.18 18.17
C THR A 40 10.68 -0.47 17.18
N GLU A 41 9.75 0.30 16.66
CA GLU A 41 8.78 -0.16 15.67
C GLU A 41 9.40 -0.08 14.27
N TYR A 42 9.10 -1.10 13.46
CA TYR A 42 9.54 -1.20 12.07
C TYR A 42 8.36 -1.55 11.18
N GLU A 43 8.16 -0.76 10.14
CA GLU A 43 7.18 -1.04 9.09
C GLU A 43 7.69 -2.17 8.19
N LEU A 44 6.84 -3.16 7.89
CA LEU A 44 7.22 -4.37 7.17
C LEU A 44 6.59 -4.45 5.78
N VAL A 45 5.30 -4.13 5.69
CA VAL A 45 4.49 -4.34 4.49
C VAL A 45 3.43 -3.25 4.39
N GLU A 46 3.42 -2.56 3.25
CA GLU A 46 2.35 -1.66 2.86
C GLU A 46 1.10 -2.46 2.42
N LEU A 47 -0.02 -2.26 3.10
CA LEU A 47 -1.29 -2.94 2.78
C LEU A 47 -2.18 -2.11 1.85
N GLY A 48 -1.96 -0.79 1.80
CA GLY A 48 -2.71 0.16 0.98
C GLY A 48 -3.84 0.87 1.76
N GLU A 49 -4.71 1.57 1.05
CA GLU A 49 -5.81 2.36 1.62
C GLU A 49 -7.05 1.49 1.91
N TYR A 50 -7.57 1.60 3.12
CA TYR A 50 -8.83 1.01 3.59
C TYR A 50 -9.77 2.10 4.06
N CYS A 51 -11.07 1.85 4.05
CA CYS A 51 -12.09 2.84 4.39
C CYS A 51 -13.18 2.27 5.30
N GLU A 52 -13.73 3.13 6.15
CA GLU A 52 -14.90 2.83 7.00
C GLU A 52 -14.69 1.55 7.83
N ASP A 53 -15.63 0.59 7.79
CA ASP A 53 -15.56 -0.64 8.56
C ASP A 53 -14.33 -1.49 8.18
N ASP A 54 -13.90 -1.49 6.91
CA ASP A 54 -12.73 -2.25 6.46
C ASP A 54 -11.43 -1.72 7.09
N LEU A 55 -11.38 -0.42 7.42
CA LEU A 55 -10.26 0.21 8.12
C LEU A 55 -10.12 -0.33 9.54
N HIS A 56 -11.21 -0.35 10.29
CA HIS A 56 -11.20 -0.85 11.66
C HIS A 56 -11.02 -2.37 11.73
N ASP A 57 -11.63 -3.10 10.79
CA ASP A 57 -11.52 -4.57 10.73
C ASP A 57 -10.08 -5.02 10.48
N ILE A 58 -9.32 -4.29 9.64
CA ILE A 58 -7.92 -4.65 9.36
C ILE A 58 -6.98 -4.28 10.51
N GLU A 59 -7.20 -3.14 11.17
CA GLU A 59 -6.45 -2.70 12.35
C GLU A 59 -6.63 -3.67 13.52
N ASP A 60 -7.88 -4.05 13.83
CA ASP A 60 -8.21 -4.99 14.92
C ASP A 60 -7.81 -6.46 14.61
N GLY A 61 -7.73 -6.81 13.33
CA GLY A 61 -7.44 -8.18 12.88
C GLY A 61 -5.98 -8.61 13.05
N GLY A 62 -5.06 -7.65 12.97
CA GLY A 62 -3.61 -7.90 12.94
C GLY A 62 -3.14 -8.65 11.69
N TYR A 63 -1.82 -8.79 11.54
CA TYR A 63 -1.22 -9.42 10.36
C TYR A 63 -0.25 -10.54 10.71
N THR A 64 -0.42 -11.70 10.07
CA THR A 64 0.53 -12.82 10.20
C THR A 64 1.44 -12.89 8.98
N ILE A 65 2.73 -12.71 9.23
CA ILE A 65 3.75 -12.83 8.20
C ILE A 65 3.94 -14.32 7.85
N GLN A 66 3.91 -14.66 6.56
CA GLN A 66 4.03 -16.04 6.09
C GLN A 66 5.47 -16.44 5.71
N ASP A 67 6.32 -15.46 5.41
CA ASP A 67 7.71 -15.65 5.00
C ASP A 67 8.69 -15.04 6.01
N THR A 68 9.99 -15.33 5.87
CA THR A 68 10.97 -14.64 6.70
C THR A 68 11.31 -13.29 6.07
N LEU A 69 11.09 -12.20 6.79
CA LEU A 69 11.49 -10.86 6.35
C LEU A 69 12.83 -10.47 6.97
N PHE A 70 13.71 -9.92 6.14
CA PHE A 70 15.02 -9.39 6.54
C PHE A 70 15.11 -7.87 6.36
N LEU A 71 14.17 -7.29 5.63
CA LEU A 71 14.11 -5.89 5.30
C LEU A 71 12.77 -5.32 5.77
N ASP A 72 12.75 -4.03 6.10
CA ASP A 72 11.53 -3.24 6.31
C ASP A 72 10.87 -2.84 4.97
N ALA A 73 9.77 -2.09 5.05
CA ALA A 73 9.02 -1.60 3.90
C ALA A 73 9.84 -0.66 2.99
N GLU A 74 10.82 0.07 3.55
CA GLU A 74 11.72 0.95 2.81
C GLU A 74 12.89 0.19 2.13
N GLY A 75 13.13 -1.06 2.54
CA GLY A 75 14.18 -1.93 2.03
C GLY A 75 15.47 -1.91 2.84
N ASP A 76 15.46 -1.29 4.01
CA ASP A 76 16.56 -1.28 4.97
C ASP A 76 16.59 -2.57 5.80
N SER A 77 17.77 -2.93 6.30
CA SER A 77 17.94 -4.20 7.01
C SER A 77 17.39 -4.15 8.43
N LEU A 78 16.51 -5.10 8.75
CA LEU A 78 15.98 -5.26 10.10
C LEU A 78 17.08 -5.70 11.08
N PRO A 79 17.04 -5.25 12.35
CA PRO A 79 17.98 -5.67 13.37
C PRO A 79 17.88 -7.17 13.71
N SER A 80 16.72 -7.79 13.47
CA SER A 80 16.48 -9.23 13.57
C SER A 80 15.44 -9.63 12.51
N PRO A 81 15.54 -10.83 11.89
CA PRO A 81 14.53 -11.26 10.94
C PRO A 81 13.18 -11.50 11.63
N VAL A 82 12.11 -11.12 10.94
CA VAL A 82 10.73 -11.46 11.33
C VAL A 82 10.43 -12.83 10.76
N ILE A 83 10.07 -13.77 11.64
CA ILE A 83 9.85 -15.17 11.26
C ILE A 83 8.38 -15.44 10.91
N PRO A 84 8.10 -16.43 10.05
CA PRO A 84 6.75 -16.85 9.75
C PRO A 84 5.94 -17.18 11.01
N GLY A 85 4.68 -16.74 11.04
CA GLY A 85 3.79 -16.95 12.17
C GLY A 85 3.96 -15.95 13.32
N ALA A 86 4.84 -14.96 13.18
CA ALA A 86 4.83 -13.80 14.06
C ALA A 86 3.50 -13.04 13.88
N ALA A 87 2.84 -12.74 14.99
CA ALA A 87 1.72 -11.81 15.02
C ALA A 87 2.31 -10.39 15.04
N ASN A 88 1.84 -9.56 14.12
CA ASN A 88 2.29 -8.19 13.92
C ASN A 88 1.07 -7.27 13.96
N GLU A 89 1.31 -6.03 14.36
CA GLU A 89 0.26 -5.01 14.46
C GLU A 89 0.04 -4.41 13.06
N VAL A 90 -1.18 -3.93 12.83
CA VAL A 90 -1.52 -3.18 11.61
C VAL A 90 -1.87 -1.78 12.07
N HIS A 91 -1.15 -0.80 11.54
CA HIS A 91 -1.38 0.60 11.84
C HIS A 91 -2.01 1.24 10.63
N CYS A 92 -3.01 2.09 10.85
CA CYS A 92 -3.80 2.72 9.80
C CYS A 92 -3.98 4.21 10.10
N GLY A 93 -3.74 5.06 9.11
CA GLY A 93 -4.00 6.51 9.24
C GLY A 93 -3.03 7.24 10.17
N GLU A 94 -1.90 6.61 10.46
CA GLU A 94 -0.77 7.25 11.11
C GLU A 94 -0.10 8.16 10.08
N GLU A 95 -0.56 9.41 10.00
CA GLU A 95 0.22 10.44 9.30
C GLU A 95 1.54 10.52 10.06
N HIS A 96 2.66 10.15 9.44
CA HIS A 96 4.03 10.23 9.99
C HIS A 96 4.22 11.44 10.93
N ASP A 97 3.87 11.30 12.22
CA ASP A 97 3.96 12.37 13.22
C ASP A 97 5.26 12.10 14.00
N HIS A 98 6.37 12.35 13.32
CA HIS A 98 7.73 12.33 13.86
C HIS A 98 8.47 13.63 13.54
#